data_AF-A0A0R2F957-F1
#
_entry.id   AF-A0A0R2F957-F1
#
_cell.length_a   1.000
_cell.length_b   1.000
_cell.length_c   1.000
_cell.angle_alpha   90.00
_cell.angle_beta   90.00
_cell.angle_gamma   90.00
#
_symmetry.space_group_name_H-M   'P 1'
#
loop_
_entity.id
_entity.type
_entity.pdbx_description
1 polymer ?
#
loop_
_entity_poly.entity_id
_entity_poly.type
_entity_poly.pdbx_seq_one_letter_code
_entity_poly.pdbx_strand_id
1 'polypeptide(L)'
;MRQAAALLEQLKIPLVKHVISAHRMPQQLQQFAASARDQGIDVIIAGAGGAAHLPGMLAANTTVPVIGVPIKTRTLNGIDSLLSIVQMPAGIPVATMAIGEAGAKNAALLAAAMLAIRDEAVARRLAAYRQAQTQQSIESEAALND
;
A
#
# COMPACT_ATOMS: atom_id res chain seq x y z
N MET A 1 3.43 -6.44 5.44
CA MET A 1 2.64 -6.52 4.18
C MET A 1 1.49 -7.53 4.20
N ARG A 2 1.50 -8.59 5.04
CA ARG A 2 0.35 -9.51 5.18
C ARG A 2 -0.99 -8.82 5.42
N GLN A 3 -0.99 -7.77 6.25
CA GLN A 3 -2.19 -6.96 6.54
C GLN A 3 -2.81 -6.32 5.29
N ALA A 4 -2.00 -5.88 4.33
CA ALA A 4 -2.49 -5.34 3.06
C ALA A 4 -3.17 -6.44 2.24
N ALA A 5 -2.52 -7.60 2.11
CA ALA A 5 -3.06 -8.73 1.36
C ALA A 5 -4.39 -9.24 1.95
N ALA A 6 -4.45 -9.42 3.28
CA ALA A 6 -5.66 -9.87 3.96
C ALA A 6 -6.83 -8.89 3.74
N LEU A 7 -6.55 -7.59 3.74
CA LEU A 7 -7.59 -6.59 3.52
C LEU A 7 -8.05 -6.52 2.06
N LEU A 8 -7.14 -6.68 1.10
CA LEU A 8 -7.51 -6.81 -0.32
C LEU A 8 -8.34 -8.08 -0.56
N GLU A 9 -7.98 -9.20 0.06
CA GLU A 9 -8.74 -10.46 0.02
C GLU A 9 -10.15 -10.27 0.61
N GLN A 10 -10.29 -9.61 1.77
CA GLN A 10 -11.58 -9.24 2.37
C GLN A 10 -12.42 -8.37 1.42
N LEU A 11 -11.79 -7.42 0.74
CA LEU A 11 -12.42 -6.55 -0.25
C LEU A 11 -12.58 -7.23 -1.61
N LYS A 12 -12.27 -8.53 -1.75
CA LYS A 12 -12.37 -9.29 -3.00
C LYS A 12 -11.66 -8.61 -4.17
N ILE A 13 -10.48 -8.04 -3.91
CA ILE A 13 -9.62 -7.43 -4.92
C ILE A 13 -8.51 -8.43 -5.25
N PRO A 14 -8.40 -8.92 -6.50
CA PRO A 14 -7.32 -9.79 -6.92
C PRO A 14 -5.95 -9.13 -6.71
N LEU A 15 -4.96 -9.92 -6.32
CA LEU A 15 -3.61 -9.41 -6.07
C LEU A 15 -2.57 -10.47 -6.42
N VAL A 16 -1.38 -10.02 -6.82
CA VAL A 16 -0.19 -10.86 -6.99
C VAL A 16 0.88 -10.40 -6.00
N LYS A 17 1.60 -11.35 -5.40
CA LYS A 17 2.64 -11.09 -4.38
C LYS A 17 4.01 -11.40 -4.97
N HIS A 18 4.94 -10.47 -4.86
CA HIS A 18 6.34 -10.67 -5.25
C HIS A 18 7.28 -10.21 -4.14
N VAL A 19 8.45 -10.87 -4.05
CA VAL A 19 9.58 -10.39 -3.25
C VAL A 19 10.60 -9.83 -4.22
N ILE A 20 10.76 -8.50 -4.22
CA ILE A 20 11.71 -7.78 -5.07
C ILE A 20 12.51 -6.82 -4.19
N SER A 21 13.83 -6.83 -4.33
CA SER A 21 14.76 -6.05 -3.53
C SER A 21 15.41 -5.01 -4.42
N ALA A 22 15.17 -3.72 -4.17
CA ALA A 22 15.78 -2.65 -4.98
C ALA A 22 17.31 -2.75 -5.05
N HIS A 23 17.95 -3.15 -3.94
CA HIS A 23 19.41 -3.21 -3.86
C HIS A 23 20.02 -4.54 -4.34
N ARG A 24 19.24 -5.62 -4.43
CA ARG A 24 19.77 -6.98 -4.70
C ARG A 24 19.19 -7.62 -5.96
N MET A 25 18.05 -7.11 -6.44
CA MET A 25 17.35 -7.55 -7.64
C MET A 25 16.95 -6.33 -8.50
N PRO A 26 17.89 -5.43 -8.85
CA PRO A 26 17.56 -4.18 -9.55
C PRO A 26 17.02 -4.44 -10.97
N GLN A 27 17.52 -5.46 -11.67
CA GLN A 27 17.04 -5.82 -13.01
C GLN A 27 15.59 -6.34 -12.96
N GLN A 28 15.27 -7.21 -11.99
CA GLN A 28 13.91 -7.73 -11.80
C GLN A 28 12.95 -6.62 -11.38
N LEU A 29 13.40 -5.66 -10.56
CA LEU A 29 12.61 -4.47 -10.22
C LEU A 29 12.24 -3.69 -11.48
N GLN A 30 13.24 -3.37 -12.30
CA GLN A 30 13.04 -2.60 -13.52
C GLN A 30 12.11 -3.33 -14.49
N GLN A 31 12.33 -4.64 -14.70
CA GLN A 31 11.50 -5.46 -15.57
C GLN A 31 10.04 -5.53 -15.07
N PHE A 32 9.84 -5.75 -13.76
CA PHE A 32 8.51 -5.77 -13.17
C PHE A 32 7.80 -4.43 -13.35
N ALA A 33 8.46 -3.32 -12.99
CA ALA A 33 7.85 -1.98 -13.08
C ALA A 33 7.50 -1.60 -14.52
N ALA A 34 8.42 -1.83 -15.47
CA ALA A 34 8.25 -1.47 -16.87
C ALA A 34 7.09 -2.23 -17.52
N SER A 35 6.87 -3.49 -17.14
CA SER A 35 5.80 -4.33 -17.70
C SER A 35 4.51 -4.34 -16.88
N ALA A 36 4.46 -3.68 -15.72
CA ALA A 36 3.33 -3.77 -14.79
C ALA A 36 1.99 -3.39 -15.44
N ARG A 37 1.96 -2.30 -16.23
CA ARG A 37 0.74 -1.86 -16.92
C ARG A 37 0.27 -2.86 -17.96
N ASP A 38 1.19 -3.40 -18.75
CA ASP A 38 0.87 -4.37 -19.82
C ASP A 38 0.39 -5.70 -19.24
N GLN A 39 0.81 -6.02 -18.01
CA GLN A 39 0.32 -7.17 -17.24
C GLN A 39 -1.03 -6.90 -16.53
N GLY A 40 -1.64 -5.73 -16.73
CA GLY A 40 -2.92 -5.37 -16.13
C GLY A 40 -2.86 -5.02 -14.65
N ILE A 41 -1.68 -4.65 -14.12
CA ILE A 41 -1.55 -4.16 -12.74
C ILE A 41 -2.05 -2.72 -12.67
N ASP A 42 -3.06 -2.51 -11.83
CA ASP A 42 -3.73 -1.22 -11.68
C ASP A 42 -3.12 -0.32 -10.60
N VAL A 43 -2.58 -0.90 -9.53
CA VAL A 43 -1.95 -0.21 -8.40
C VAL A 43 -0.87 -1.11 -7.82
N ILE A 44 0.30 -0.54 -7.48
CA ILE A 44 1.39 -1.25 -6.83
C ILE A 44 1.49 -0.82 -5.37
N ILE A 45 1.52 -1.78 -4.45
CA ILE A 45 1.82 -1.53 -3.02
C ILE A 45 3.21 -2.07 -2.71
N ALA A 46 4.13 -1.18 -2.31
CA ALA A 46 5.52 -1.52 -2.05
C ALA A 46 5.91 -1.22 -0.59
N GLY A 47 6.34 -2.24 0.14
CA GLY A 47 6.86 -2.10 1.51
C GLY A 47 8.38 -2.21 1.55
N ALA A 48 9.06 -1.24 2.18
CA ALA A 48 10.50 -1.27 2.37
C ALA A 48 10.94 -0.60 3.69
N GLY A 49 12.09 -1.00 4.23
CA GLY A 49 12.62 -0.52 5.50
C GLY A 49 14.06 0.01 5.40
N GLY A 50 14.44 0.94 6.26
CA GLY A 50 15.77 1.56 6.29
C GLY A 50 15.95 2.53 5.13
N ALA A 51 16.99 2.32 4.32
CA ALA A 51 17.16 2.98 3.02
C ALA A 51 16.14 2.43 2.01
N ALA A 52 14.88 2.84 2.18
CA ALA A 52 13.71 2.19 1.62
C ALA A 52 13.42 2.58 0.16
N HIS A 53 14.32 2.20 -0.76
CA HIS A 53 14.28 2.65 -2.17
C HIS A 53 13.24 1.96 -3.06
N LEU A 54 12.66 0.83 -2.63
CA LEU A 54 11.77 0.04 -3.48
C LEU A 54 10.57 0.85 -4.06
N PRO A 55 9.79 1.62 -3.26
CA PRO A 55 8.64 2.34 -3.81
C PRO A 55 9.05 3.41 -4.83
N GLY A 56 10.09 4.20 -4.53
CA GLY A 56 10.57 5.25 -5.44
C GLY A 56 11.14 4.69 -6.74
N MET A 57 11.91 3.60 -6.67
CA MET A 57 12.47 2.94 -7.85
C MET A 57 11.39 2.29 -8.73
N LEU A 58 10.33 1.73 -8.13
CA LEU A 58 9.18 1.26 -8.90
C LEU A 58 8.49 2.42 -9.61
N ALA A 59 8.20 3.51 -8.89
CA ALA A 59 7.53 4.69 -9.44
C ALA A 59 8.33 5.34 -10.59
N ALA A 60 9.65 5.32 -10.53
CA ALA A 60 10.52 5.83 -11.58
C ALA A 60 10.47 5.01 -12.89
N ASN A 61 9.99 3.77 -12.85
CA ASN A 61 10.03 2.84 -13.97
C ASN A 61 8.63 2.42 -14.46
N THR A 62 7.56 3.09 -14.00
CA THR A 62 6.19 2.74 -14.40
C THR A 62 5.27 3.95 -14.33
N THR A 63 4.17 3.89 -15.10
CA THR A 63 3.05 4.84 -15.00
C THR A 63 1.90 4.30 -14.15
N VAL A 64 2.05 3.11 -13.57
CA VAL A 64 1.11 2.55 -12.58
C VAL A 64 1.29 3.28 -11.24
N PRO A 65 0.22 3.72 -10.56
CA PRO A 65 0.32 4.34 -9.25
C PRO A 65 1.05 3.46 -8.23
N VAL A 66 2.00 4.03 -7.49
CA VAL A 66 2.76 3.34 -6.45
C VAL A 66 2.40 3.89 -5.07
N ILE A 67 2.01 2.99 -4.17
CA ILE A 67 1.75 3.25 -2.76
C ILE A 67 2.93 2.70 -1.94
N GLY A 68 3.60 3.58 -1.20
CA GLY A 68 4.75 3.23 -0.37
C GLY A 68 4.34 2.97 1.08
N VAL A 69 4.78 1.84 1.66
CA VAL A 69 4.58 1.51 3.08
C VAL A 69 5.92 1.47 3.80
N PRO A 70 6.23 2.47 4.64
CA PRO A 70 7.44 2.46 5.46
C PRO A 70 7.41 1.31 6.46
N ILE A 71 8.42 0.43 6.42
CA ILE A 71 8.55 -0.67 7.39
C ILE A 71 9.31 -0.16 8.62
N LYS A 72 8.79 -0.49 9.81
CA LYS A 72 9.44 -0.16 11.09
C LYS A 72 10.83 -0.80 11.15
N THR A 73 11.85 0.01 11.38
CA THR A 73 13.23 -0.43 11.63
C THR A 73 13.52 -0.52 13.12
N ARG A 74 14.57 -1.25 13.49
CA ARG A 74 14.92 -1.49 14.90
C ARG A 74 15.36 -0.21 15.63
N THR A 75 16.22 0.59 15.02
CA THR A 75 16.88 1.72 15.70
C THR A 75 16.09 3.01 15.54
N LEU A 76 15.64 3.32 14.32
CA LEU A 76 14.99 4.59 13.99
C LEU A 76 13.46 4.47 13.92
N ASN A 77 12.91 3.32 14.34
CA ASN A 77 11.47 3.04 14.38
C ASN A 77 10.74 3.33 13.05
N GLY A 78 11.45 3.25 11.92
CA GLY A 78 10.90 3.51 10.59
C GLY A 78 10.89 4.97 10.15
N ILE A 79 11.48 5.92 10.90
CA ILE A 79 11.67 7.30 10.42
C ILE A 79 12.60 7.35 9.20
N ASP A 80 13.65 6.53 9.22
CA ASP A 80 14.51 6.28 8.06
C ASP A 80 13.73 5.78 6.85
N SER A 81 12.88 4.76 7.05
CA SER A 81 12.01 4.22 6.02
C SER A 81 11.02 5.27 5.49
N LEU A 82 10.43 6.05 6.40
CA LEU A 82 9.42 7.06 6.08
C LEU A 82 10.03 8.14 5.18
N LEU A 83 11.13 8.75 5.62
CA LEU A 83 11.79 9.81 4.87
C LEU A 83 12.36 9.31 3.54
N SER A 84 12.86 8.07 3.49
CA SER A 84 13.34 7.45 2.24
C SER A 84 12.24 7.22 1.19
N ILE A 85 10.97 7.14 1.60
CA ILE A 85 9.83 6.90 0.71
C ILE A 85 9.09 8.20 0.38
N VAL A 86 8.83 9.06 1.38
CA VAL A 86 7.96 10.24 1.19
C VAL A 86 8.65 11.41 0.50
N GLN A 87 9.96 11.57 0.66
CA GLN A 87 10.73 12.70 0.15
C GLN A 87 11.13 12.53 -1.34
N MET A 88 10.21 12.02 -2.17
CA MET A 88 10.44 11.93 -3.61
C MET A 88 10.56 13.34 -4.22
N PRO A 89 11.48 13.54 -5.19
CA PRO A 89 11.53 14.80 -5.93
C PRO A 89 10.26 14.99 -6.78
N ALA A 90 9.95 16.25 -7.10
CA ALA A 90 8.84 16.58 -7.99
C ALA A 90 9.01 15.86 -9.35
N GLY A 91 7.94 15.23 -9.83
CA GLY A 91 7.89 14.50 -11.10
C GLY A 91 7.71 12.99 -10.96
N ILE A 92 8.16 12.37 -9.86
CA ILE A 92 8.03 10.91 -9.63
C ILE A 92 7.35 10.66 -8.28
N PRO A 93 6.01 10.72 -8.20
CA PRO A 93 5.30 10.65 -6.93
C PRO A 93 5.20 9.24 -6.35
N VAL A 94 5.19 9.13 -5.02
CA VAL A 94 4.82 7.92 -4.27
C VAL A 94 3.78 8.29 -3.22
N ALA A 95 2.64 7.58 -3.18
CA ALA A 95 1.64 7.78 -2.15
C ALA A 95 2.07 7.07 -0.85
N THR A 96 2.67 7.80 0.09
CA THR A 96 3.28 7.21 1.29
C THR A 96 2.29 7.08 2.45
N MET A 97 2.19 5.88 3.02
CA MET A 97 1.31 5.58 4.16
C MET A 97 2.05 5.67 5.51
N ALA A 98 1.32 5.47 6.60
CA ALA A 98 1.89 5.38 7.95
C ALA A 98 2.95 4.25 8.07
N ILE A 99 3.77 4.31 9.11
CA ILE A 99 4.78 3.26 9.38
C ILE A 99 4.09 1.96 9.82
N GLY A 100 4.53 0.83 9.27
CA GLY A 100 4.20 -0.51 9.76
C GLY A 100 2.81 -1.02 9.37
N GLU A 101 2.13 -1.68 10.31
CA GLU A 101 0.90 -2.43 10.02
C GLU A 101 -0.28 -1.51 9.64
N ALA A 102 -0.42 -0.38 10.31
CA ALA A 102 -1.43 0.63 9.98
C ALA A 102 -1.25 1.11 8.53
N GLY A 103 0.00 1.37 8.13
CA GLY A 103 0.33 1.73 6.75
C GLY A 103 0.00 0.66 5.74
N ALA A 104 0.27 -0.61 6.06
CA ALA A 104 -0.08 -1.73 5.19
C ALA A 104 -1.61 -1.85 4.98
N LYS A 105 -2.41 -1.69 6.05
CA LYS A 105 -3.88 -1.68 5.93
C LYS A 105 -4.35 -0.48 5.09
N ASN A 106 -3.85 0.71 5.40
CA ASN A 106 -4.23 1.93 4.67
C ASN A 106 -3.80 1.90 3.20
N ALA A 107 -2.69 1.25 2.86
CA ALA A 107 -2.29 1.07 1.47
C ALA A 107 -3.32 0.24 0.68
N ALA A 108 -3.85 -0.83 1.27
CA ALA A 108 -4.89 -1.63 0.66
C ALA A 108 -6.21 -0.84 0.52
N LEU A 109 -6.58 -0.03 1.52
CA LEU A 109 -7.77 0.83 1.45
C LEU A 109 -7.63 1.94 0.40
N LEU A 110 -6.45 2.54 0.28
CA LEU A 110 -6.17 3.54 -0.75
C LEU A 110 -6.20 2.91 -2.14
N ALA A 111 -5.59 1.73 -2.31
CA ALA A 111 -5.69 0.98 -3.57
C ALA A 111 -7.15 0.67 -3.93
N ALA A 112 -7.95 0.21 -2.96
CA ALA A 112 -9.38 -0.02 -3.17
C ALA A 112 -10.13 1.27 -3.56
N ALA A 113 -9.80 2.41 -2.94
CA ALA A 113 -10.39 3.70 -3.29
C ALA A 113 -10.00 4.16 -4.71
N MET A 114 -8.76 3.93 -5.14
CA MET A 114 -8.31 4.21 -6.51
C MET A 114 -9.07 3.35 -7.53
N LEU A 115 -9.27 2.07 -7.23
CA LEU A 115 -10.02 1.14 -8.10
C LEU A 115 -11.52 1.49 -8.14
N ALA A 116 -12.10 1.89 -7.00
CA ALA A 116 -13.50 2.27 -6.86
C ALA A 116 -13.93 3.42 -7.80
N ILE A 117 -12.99 4.22 -8.31
CA ILE A 117 -13.26 5.27 -9.31
C ILE A 117 -13.92 4.68 -10.57
N ARG A 118 -13.58 3.43 -10.93
CA ARG A 118 -14.08 2.76 -12.14
C ARG A 118 -14.75 1.40 -11.88
N ASP A 119 -14.76 0.93 -10.64
CA ASP A 119 -15.37 -0.34 -10.24
C ASP A 119 -16.39 -0.11 -9.11
N GLU A 120 -17.66 -0.03 -9.48
CA GLU A 120 -18.78 0.18 -8.56
C GLU A 120 -18.95 -0.98 -7.55
N ALA A 121 -18.51 -2.19 -7.90
CA ALA A 121 -18.55 -3.31 -6.97
C ALA A 121 -17.49 -3.14 -5.87
N VAL A 122 -16.29 -2.64 -6.21
CA VAL A 122 -15.27 -2.27 -5.23
C VAL A 122 -15.75 -1.10 -4.37
N ALA A 123 -16.36 -0.07 -4.98
CA ALA A 123 -16.91 1.08 -4.27
C ALA A 123 -17.88 0.67 -3.15
N ARG A 124 -18.84 -0.21 -3.47
CA ARG A 124 -19.81 -0.74 -2.49
C ARG A 124 -19.15 -1.54 -1.37
N ARG A 125 -18.16 -2.40 -1.67
CA ARG A 125 -17.44 -3.18 -0.64
C ARG A 125 -16.62 -2.28 0.28
N LEU A 126 -15.99 -1.24 -0.27
CA LEU A 126 -15.25 -0.25 0.50
C LEU A 126 -16.18 0.58 1.41
N ALA A 127 -17.35 0.98 0.92
CA ALA A 127 -18.36 1.67 1.72
C ALA A 127 -18.87 0.80 2.88
N ALA A 128 -19.22 -0.45 2.60
CA ALA A 128 -19.65 -1.42 3.61
C ALA A 128 -18.55 -1.67 4.66
N TYR A 129 -17.29 -1.78 4.24
CA TYR A 129 -16.16 -1.89 5.15
C TYR A 129 -16.09 -0.70 6.11
N ARG A 130 -16.19 0.54 5.60
CA ARG A 130 -16.16 1.75 6.44
C ARG A 130 -17.33 1.79 7.43
N GLN A 131 -18.53 1.43 6.99
CA GLN A 131 -19.70 1.35 7.86
C GLN A 131 -19.49 0.34 8.99
N ALA A 132 -18.92 -0.83 8.70
CA ALA A 132 -18.61 -1.83 9.71
C ALA A 132 -17.59 -1.32 10.75
N GLN A 133 -16.57 -0.56 10.33
CA GLN A 133 -15.61 0.05 11.27
C GLN A 133 -16.29 1.08 12.19
N THR A 134 -17.18 1.91 11.64
CA THR A 134 -17.97 2.84 12.46
C THR A 134 -18.83 2.09 13.47
N GLN A 135 -19.52 1.04 13.02
CA GLN A 135 -20.37 0.23 13.88
C GLN A 135 -19.56 -0.44 15.02
N GLN A 136 -18.37 -0.97 14.71
CA GLN A 136 -17.47 -1.53 15.71
C GLN A 136 -17.06 -0.50 16.78
N SER A 137 -16.80 0.75 16.39
CA SER A 137 -16.49 1.81 17.35
C SER A 137 -17.67 2.16 18.25
N ILE A 138 -18.88 2.21 17.69
CA ILE A 138 -20.12 2.45 18.46
C ILE A 138 -20.36 1.32 19.47
N GLU A 139 -20.16 0.06 19.06
CA GLU A 139 -20.30 -1.10 19.94
C GLU A 139 -19.24 -1.11 21.04
N SER A 140 -18.01 -0.71 20.73
CA SER A 140 -16.93 -0.59 21.72
C SER A 140 -17.25 0.45 22.78
N GLU A 141 -17.85 1.58 22.39
CA GLU A 141 -18.30 2.63 23.33
C GLU A 141 -19.45 2.15 24.22
N ALA A 142 -20.42 1.43 23.64
CA ALA A 142 -21.55 0.88 24.40
C ALA A 142 -21.06 -0.11 25.48
N ALA A 143 -20.07 -0.96 25.16
CA ALA A 143 -19.52 -1.96 26.07
C ALA A 143 -18.67 -1.38 27.23
N LEU A 144 -18.33 -0.09 27.22
CA LEU A 144 -17.66 0.57 28.35
C LEU A 144 -18.63 0.99 29.47
N ASN A 145 -19.93 1.03 29.17
CA ASN A 145 -20.97 1.47 30.10
C ASN A 145 -21.71 0.30 30.78
N ASP A 146 -21.27 -0.94 30.54
CA ASP A 146 -21.63 -2.16 31.26
C ASP A 146 -20.53 -2.54 32.27
#